data_AF-G3N3Z0-F1
#
_entry.id   AF-G3N3Z0-F1
#
_cell.length_a   1.000
_cell.length_b   1.000
_cell.length_c   1.000
_cell.angle_alpha   90.00
_cell.angle_beta   90.00
_cell.angle_gamma   90.00
#
_symmetry.space_group_name_H-M   'P 1'
#
loop_
_entity.id
_entity.type
_entity.pdbx_description
1 polymer ?
#
loop_
_entity_poly.entity_id
_entity_poly.type
_entity_poly.pdbx_seq_one_letter_code
_entity_poly.pdbx_strand_id
1 'polypeptide(L)'
;MGSGSSCEYSQEIYDSCALNIYERALRETCIIPDVGLDRSLLKYSGLNSNAELQTYSDGLVNQIPEYVEKLGSSLSSTLFPNAVGLGALMISMIIDISMKSHVATSDDSYSKFLQAFGEEKASAVRDTVSENSLLLDGQMRSRGLKIWVNGASFHVQMLIHEARLNQKTGISSKDYVHVIQAALTTYLQDLDQLLEKHRKDFAGHTAVGHEMNCGGDNSCLSGPMSVCSLQNLNLTCLLQLQPAGKDLCISTSNYQVYGSGGTLDHNTKQLSDSFINHIFSKHPPLAGLKSHFSNIKNNLNYYINQHDEFTLPSAR
;
A
#
# COMPACT_ATOMS: atom_id res chain seq x y z
N MET A 1 22.75 49.53 12.22
CA MET A 1 21.66 48.54 12.21
C MET A 1 21.43 48.14 10.76
N GLY A 2 22.11 47.10 10.28
CA GLY A 2 21.90 46.55 8.94
C GLY A 2 20.87 45.44 9.04
N SER A 3 19.73 45.59 8.37
CA SER A 3 18.74 44.54 8.17
C SER A 3 19.38 43.43 7.33
N GLY A 4 19.82 42.35 7.96
CA GLY A 4 20.25 41.16 7.25
C GLY A 4 19.08 40.60 6.44
N SER A 5 19.14 40.73 5.12
CA SER A 5 18.18 40.11 4.21
C SER A 5 18.36 38.60 4.30
N SER A 6 17.47 37.94 5.03
CA SER A 6 17.24 36.51 4.93
C SER A 6 17.07 36.17 3.46
N CYS A 7 17.96 35.34 2.89
CA CYS A 7 17.79 34.80 1.55
C CYS A 7 16.69 33.74 1.63
N GLU A 8 15.44 34.18 1.57
CA GLU A 8 14.29 33.30 1.46
C GLU A 8 14.22 32.80 0.01
N TYR A 9 14.44 31.50 -0.19
CA TYR A 9 14.33 30.86 -1.50
C TYR A 9 12.86 30.80 -1.91
N SER A 10 12.58 30.85 -3.22
CA SER A 10 11.22 30.71 -3.73
C SER A 10 10.72 29.27 -3.60
N GLN A 11 9.39 29.09 -3.44
CA GLN A 11 8.75 27.77 -3.41
C GLN A 11 9.07 26.91 -4.65
N GLU A 12 9.25 27.55 -5.81
CA GLU A 12 9.63 26.87 -7.06
C GLU A 12 11.00 26.17 -6.97
N ILE A 13 11.97 26.78 -6.27
CA ILE A 13 13.28 26.16 -6.04
C ILE A 13 13.12 24.93 -5.16
N TYR A 14 12.36 25.03 -4.06
CA TYR A 14 12.08 23.88 -3.20
C TYR A 14 11.38 22.75 -3.94
N ASP A 15 10.37 23.06 -4.75
CA ASP A 15 9.62 22.05 -5.49
C ASP A 15 10.48 21.36 -6.56
N SER A 16 11.38 22.11 -7.21
CA SER A 16 12.35 21.59 -8.18
C SER A 16 13.39 20.67 -7.51
N CYS A 17 13.99 21.10 -6.39
CA CYS A 17 14.92 20.30 -5.61
C CYS A 17 14.24 19.03 -5.07
N ALA A 18 13.06 19.17 -4.48
CA ALA A 18 12.27 18.06 -3.96
C ALA A 18 11.89 17.04 -5.04
N LEU A 19 11.61 17.49 -6.27
CA LEU A 19 11.35 16.61 -7.40
C LEU A 19 12.59 15.79 -7.76
N ASN A 20 13.77 16.41 -7.80
CA ASN A 20 15.02 15.69 -8.06
C ASN A 20 15.31 14.63 -6.99
N ILE A 21 15.11 14.99 -5.72
CA ILE A 21 15.25 14.06 -4.58
C ILE A 21 14.25 12.90 -4.71
N TYR A 22 12.99 13.20 -5.07
CA TYR A 22 11.97 12.19 -5.31
C TYR A 22 12.34 11.23 -6.44
N GLU A 23 12.75 11.73 -7.60
CA GLU A 23 13.18 10.89 -8.73
C GLU A 23 14.36 10.00 -8.39
N ARG A 24 15.27 10.47 -7.54
CA ARG A 24 16.37 9.67 -7.02
C ARG A 24 15.91 8.62 -6.02
N ALA A 25 15.03 8.99 -5.09
CA ALA A 25 14.44 8.07 -4.13
C ALA A 25 13.65 6.94 -4.82
N LEU A 26 13.07 7.17 -5.99
CA LEU A 26 12.47 6.09 -6.80
C LEU A 26 13.48 5.02 -7.25
N ARG A 27 14.77 5.36 -7.36
CA ARG A 27 15.86 4.43 -7.72
C ARG A 27 16.46 3.76 -6.50
N GLU A 28 16.48 4.45 -5.36
CA GLU A 28 17.01 3.97 -4.08
C GLU A 28 15.84 3.57 -3.16
N THR A 29 15.49 2.28 -3.14
CA THR A 29 14.19 1.78 -2.66
C THR A 29 13.88 1.95 -1.17
N CYS A 30 14.78 2.48 -0.34
CA CYS A 30 14.61 2.44 1.11
C CYS A 30 13.91 3.66 1.73
N ILE A 31 13.70 4.77 0.98
CA ILE A 31 12.99 5.96 1.49
C ILE A 31 11.52 5.98 1.07
N ILE A 32 11.22 5.44 -0.11
CA ILE A 32 9.87 5.41 -0.63
C ILE A 32 9.05 4.45 0.23
N PRO A 33 7.89 4.89 0.76
CA PRO A 33 7.06 4.00 1.56
C PRO A 33 6.61 2.81 0.70
N ASP A 34 6.75 1.58 1.21
CA ASP A 34 6.13 0.39 0.62
C ASP A 34 4.65 0.37 0.97
N VAL A 35 3.89 1.11 0.17
CA VAL A 35 2.45 1.27 0.26
C VAL A 35 1.88 0.97 -1.11
N GLY A 36 0.79 0.21 -1.17
CA GLY A 36 0.24 -0.20 -2.45
C GLY A 36 -0.54 -1.50 -2.34
N LEU A 37 -1.25 -1.81 -3.42
CA LEU A 37 -1.89 -3.11 -3.59
C LEU A 37 -0.83 -4.14 -3.99
N ASP A 38 -0.91 -5.32 -3.40
CA ASP A 38 -0.06 -6.44 -3.78
C ASP A 38 -0.32 -6.80 -5.24
N ARG A 39 0.75 -7.11 -5.97
CA ARG A 39 0.68 -7.43 -7.40
C ARG A 39 -0.26 -8.60 -7.69
N SER A 40 -0.32 -9.58 -6.79
CA SER A 40 -1.26 -10.70 -6.87
C SER A 40 -2.71 -10.22 -6.77
N LEU A 41 -3.01 -9.34 -5.82
CA LEU A 41 -4.36 -8.76 -5.69
C LEU A 41 -4.72 -7.94 -6.92
N LEU A 42 -3.82 -7.09 -7.43
CA LEU A 42 -4.06 -6.34 -8.67
C LEU A 42 -4.34 -7.27 -9.86
N LYS A 43 -3.54 -8.33 -10.00
CA LYS A 43 -3.71 -9.33 -11.05
C LYS A 43 -5.09 -9.98 -11.01
N TYR A 44 -5.59 -10.33 -9.82
CA TYR A 44 -6.85 -11.05 -9.64
C TYR A 44 -8.07 -10.15 -9.32
N SER A 45 -7.89 -8.83 -9.24
CA SER A 45 -8.99 -7.88 -8.99
C SER A 45 -9.41 -7.06 -10.21
N GLY A 46 -8.63 -7.14 -11.30
CA GLY A 46 -8.93 -6.45 -12.55
C GLY A 46 -10.09 -7.08 -13.34
N LEU A 47 -10.51 -6.40 -14.40
CA LEU A 47 -11.54 -6.88 -15.33
C LEU A 47 -11.15 -8.20 -16.02
N ASN A 48 -9.86 -8.53 -16.07
CA ASN A 48 -9.36 -9.80 -16.63
C ASN A 48 -9.13 -10.88 -15.56
N SER A 49 -9.65 -10.69 -14.35
CA SER A 49 -9.38 -11.59 -13.22
C SER A 49 -9.75 -13.04 -13.52
N ASN A 50 -10.86 -13.28 -14.20
CA ASN A 50 -11.31 -14.62 -14.56
C ASN A 50 -10.31 -15.34 -15.47
N ALA A 51 -9.78 -14.66 -16.50
CA ALA A 51 -8.79 -15.26 -17.40
C ALA A 51 -7.43 -15.48 -16.71
N GLU A 52 -7.01 -14.57 -15.85
CA GLU A 52 -5.79 -14.72 -15.05
C GLU A 52 -5.91 -15.87 -14.04
N LEU A 53 -7.08 -16.02 -13.43
CA LEU A 53 -7.41 -17.12 -12.53
C LEU A 53 -7.51 -18.45 -13.28
N GLN A 54 -8.09 -18.48 -14.47
CA GLN A 54 -8.14 -19.67 -15.33
C GLN A 54 -6.73 -20.10 -15.71
N THR A 55 -5.90 -19.17 -16.19
CA THR A 55 -4.50 -19.44 -16.54
C THR A 55 -3.71 -19.98 -15.35
N TYR A 56 -3.93 -19.40 -14.17
CA TYR A 56 -3.31 -19.88 -12.93
C TYR A 56 -3.81 -21.27 -12.54
N SER A 57 -5.12 -21.51 -12.63
CA SER A 57 -5.75 -22.80 -12.34
C SER A 57 -5.28 -23.89 -13.28
N ASP A 58 -5.20 -23.63 -14.59
CA ASP A 58 -4.69 -24.56 -15.59
C ASP A 58 -3.23 -24.93 -15.31
N GLY A 59 -2.42 -23.95 -14.89
CA GLY A 59 -1.04 -24.18 -14.44
C GLY A 59 -0.98 -25.03 -13.16
N LEU A 60 -1.89 -24.78 -12.22
CA LEU A 60 -1.94 -25.48 -10.94
C LEU A 60 -2.44 -26.92 -11.10
N VAL A 61 -3.46 -27.17 -11.95
CA VAL A 61 -4.03 -28.51 -12.22
C VAL A 61 -2.94 -29.49 -12.65
N ASN A 62 -1.98 -29.01 -13.44
CA ASN A 62 -0.81 -29.79 -13.86
C ASN A 62 0.21 -30.06 -12.74
N GLN A 63 0.06 -29.44 -11.57
CA GLN A 63 0.94 -29.51 -10.40
C GLN A 63 0.23 -29.95 -9.10
N ILE A 64 -1.09 -30.21 -9.14
CA ILE A 64 -1.93 -30.50 -7.96
C ILE A 64 -1.36 -31.60 -7.07
N PRO A 65 -0.87 -32.76 -7.58
CA PRO A 65 -0.35 -33.82 -6.73
C PRO A 65 0.80 -33.34 -5.83
N GLU A 66 1.70 -32.54 -6.38
CA GLU A 66 2.87 -32.01 -5.67
C GLU A 66 2.50 -30.84 -4.75
N TYR A 67 1.49 -30.04 -5.14
CA TYR A 67 1.05 -28.87 -4.37
C TYR A 67 0.25 -29.27 -3.13
N VAL A 68 -0.61 -30.30 -3.20
CA VAL A 68 -1.37 -30.79 -2.03
C VAL A 68 -0.43 -31.40 -0.98
N GLU A 69 0.59 -32.13 -1.42
CA GLU A 69 1.63 -32.68 -0.55
C GLU A 69 2.46 -31.56 0.12
N LYS A 70 2.86 -30.53 -0.64
CA LYS A 70 3.58 -29.36 -0.10
C LYS A 70 2.72 -28.45 0.78
N LEU A 71 1.44 -28.25 0.45
CA LEU A 71 0.52 -27.43 1.23
C LEU A 71 0.19 -28.11 2.57
N GLY A 72 -0.04 -29.43 2.57
CA GLY A 72 -0.21 -30.22 3.79
C GLY A 72 1.04 -30.19 4.68
N SER A 73 2.23 -30.19 4.07
CA SER A 73 3.51 -30.06 4.77
C SER A 73 3.73 -28.65 5.33
N SER A 74 3.43 -27.61 4.55
CA SER A 74 3.67 -26.21 4.87
C SER A 74 2.64 -25.59 5.81
N LEU A 75 1.39 -26.09 5.83
CA LEU A 75 0.37 -25.64 6.78
C LEU A 75 0.68 -26.09 8.21
N SER A 76 1.53 -27.11 8.39
CA SER A 76 2.06 -27.52 9.71
C SER A 76 3.17 -26.59 10.23
N SER A 77 3.83 -25.83 9.35
CA SER A 77 4.98 -25.00 9.69
C SER A 77 4.78 -23.56 9.21
N THR A 78 4.21 -22.73 10.09
CA THR A 78 4.22 -21.26 10.07
C THR A 78 3.56 -20.57 8.86
N LEU A 79 2.37 -20.00 9.10
CA LEU A 79 1.70 -19.01 8.24
C LEU A 79 2.65 -17.85 7.89
N PHE A 80 3.01 -17.76 6.61
CA PHE A 80 3.78 -16.65 6.06
C PHE A 80 3.03 -15.31 6.24
N PRO A 81 3.61 -14.31 6.91
CA PRO A 81 2.94 -13.03 7.21
C PRO A 81 2.59 -12.18 5.97
N ASN A 82 3.05 -12.56 4.76
CA ASN A 82 2.81 -11.83 3.51
C ASN A 82 1.98 -12.60 2.47
N ALA A 83 1.43 -13.79 2.79
CA ALA A 83 0.70 -14.65 1.84
C ALA A 83 -0.78 -14.91 2.20
N VAL A 84 -1.26 -14.30 3.29
CA VAL A 84 -2.57 -14.59 3.89
C VAL A 84 -3.74 -14.29 2.91
N GLY A 85 -3.60 -13.28 2.04
CA GLY A 85 -4.62 -12.95 1.03
C GLY A 85 -4.70 -13.95 -0.13
N LEU A 86 -3.57 -14.53 -0.55
CA LEU A 86 -3.53 -15.50 -1.66
C LEU A 86 -4.05 -16.87 -1.20
N GLY A 87 -3.73 -17.29 0.02
CA GLY A 87 -4.22 -18.53 0.61
C GLY A 87 -5.74 -18.53 0.78
N ALA A 88 -6.33 -17.42 1.23
CA ALA A 88 -7.78 -17.28 1.34
C ALA A 88 -8.50 -17.29 -0.01
N LEU A 89 -7.92 -16.63 -1.03
CA LEU A 89 -8.47 -16.63 -2.39
C LEU A 89 -8.39 -18.03 -3.02
N MET A 90 -7.26 -18.72 -2.84
CA MET A 90 -7.09 -20.13 -3.23
C MET A 90 -8.09 -21.04 -2.53
N ILE A 91 -8.31 -20.89 -1.22
CA ILE A 91 -9.27 -21.69 -0.47
C ILE A 91 -10.70 -21.44 -0.97
N SER A 92 -11.09 -20.17 -1.15
CA SER A 92 -12.40 -19.82 -1.72
C SER A 92 -12.62 -20.46 -3.10
N MET A 93 -11.58 -20.45 -3.94
CA MET A 93 -11.60 -21.03 -5.27
C MET A 93 -11.63 -22.56 -5.26
N ILE A 94 -10.86 -23.21 -4.37
CA ILE A 94 -10.88 -24.67 -4.17
C ILE A 94 -12.24 -25.16 -3.66
N ILE A 95 -12.92 -24.37 -2.82
CA ILE A 95 -14.28 -24.69 -2.37
C ILE A 95 -15.27 -24.52 -3.54
N ASP A 96 -15.12 -23.47 -4.35
CA ASP A 96 -15.94 -23.26 -5.57
C ASP A 96 -15.78 -24.42 -6.58
N ILE A 97 -14.57 -24.97 -6.70
CA ILE A 97 -14.23 -26.16 -7.50
C ILE A 97 -14.90 -27.42 -6.91
N SER A 98 -14.83 -27.59 -5.59
CA SER A 98 -15.38 -28.75 -4.89
C SER A 98 -16.91 -28.80 -4.99
N MET A 99 -17.58 -27.65 -4.93
CA MET A 99 -19.05 -27.59 -5.04
C MET A 99 -19.57 -27.84 -6.46
N LYS A 100 -18.85 -27.41 -7.50
CA LYS A 100 -19.20 -27.81 -8.89
C LYS A 100 -19.05 -29.31 -9.13
N SER A 101 -18.15 -29.98 -8.41
CA SER A 101 -17.91 -31.42 -8.54
C SER A 101 -18.90 -32.30 -7.76
N HIS A 102 -19.59 -31.74 -6.76
CA HIS A 102 -20.56 -32.45 -5.93
C HIS A 102 -21.95 -31.81 -6.04
N VAL A 103 -22.79 -32.39 -6.89
CA VAL A 103 -24.25 -32.19 -6.80
C VAL A 103 -24.69 -32.70 -5.43
N ALA A 104 -25.27 -31.81 -4.60
CA ALA A 104 -26.01 -32.09 -3.34
C ALA A 104 -25.36 -31.75 -1.98
N THR A 105 -24.49 -30.75 -1.86
CA THR A 105 -24.39 -30.00 -0.58
C THR A 105 -25.22 -28.74 -0.67
N SER A 106 -26.19 -28.57 0.24
CA SER A 106 -27.18 -27.49 0.20
C SER A 106 -26.53 -26.11 0.08
N ASP A 107 -26.87 -25.37 -0.97
CA ASP A 107 -26.40 -24.01 -1.32
C ASP A 107 -26.32 -23.03 -0.12
N ASP A 108 -27.20 -23.21 0.87
CA ASP A 108 -27.31 -22.40 2.08
C ASP A 108 -26.07 -22.47 3.01
N SER A 109 -25.33 -23.59 3.06
CA SER A 109 -24.14 -23.68 3.93
C SER A 109 -22.94 -22.91 3.40
N TYR A 110 -22.85 -22.73 2.09
CA TYR A 110 -21.73 -22.07 1.44
C TYR A 110 -21.88 -20.54 1.45
N SER A 111 -23.06 -20.03 1.11
CA SER A 111 -23.34 -18.59 1.24
C SER A 111 -23.13 -18.15 2.69
N LYS A 112 -23.54 -18.96 3.68
CA LYS A 112 -23.24 -18.73 5.11
C LYS A 112 -21.75 -18.76 5.43
N PHE A 113 -20.96 -19.65 4.81
CA PHE A 113 -19.52 -19.70 5.03
C PHE A 113 -18.80 -18.49 4.42
N LEU A 114 -19.12 -18.13 3.17
CA LEU A 114 -18.58 -16.93 2.53
C LEU A 114 -19.00 -15.67 3.27
N GLN A 115 -20.25 -15.61 3.73
CA GLN A 115 -20.74 -14.51 4.53
C GLN A 115 -19.97 -14.43 5.86
N ALA A 116 -19.85 -15.53 6.60
CA ALA A 116 -19.11 -15.57 7.86
C ALA A 116 -17.63 -15.21 7.67
N PHE A 117 -17.01 -15.68 6.58
CA PHE A 117 -15.63 -15.34 6.23
C PHE A 117 -15.49 -13.88 5.80
N GLY A 118 -16.43 -13.37 5.00
CA GLY A 118 -16.52 -11.97 4.60
C GLY A 118 -16.68 -11.06 5.83
N GLU A 119 -17.58 -11.42 6.74
CA GLU A 119 -17.79 -10.76 8.03
C GLU A 119 -16.55 -10.85 8.92
N GLU A 120 -15.89 -12.00 9.01
CA GLU A 120 -14.64 -12.17 9.76
C GLU A 120 -13.50 -11.33 9.18
N LYS A 121 -13.39 -11.24 7.84
CA LYS A 121 -12.37 -10.38 7.20
C LYS A 121 -12.72 -8.91 7.26
N ALA A 122 -13.99 -8.54 7.16
CA ALA A 122 -14.44 -7.18 7.42
C ALA A 122 -14.16 -6.79 8.87
N SER A 123 -14.39 -7.70 9.82
CA SER A 123 -13.99 -7.54 11.22
C SER A 123 -12.49 -7.40 11.31
N ALA A 124 -11.68 -8.30 10.76
CA ALA A 124 -10.22 -8.21 10.79
C ALA A 124 -9.69 -6.91 10.14
N VAL A 125 -10.34 -6.38 9.10
CA VAL A 125 -10.01 -5.07 8.51
C VAL A 125 -10.39 -3.92 9.47
N ARG A 126 -11.51 -4.01 10.18
CA ARG A 126 -11.91 -3.04 11.22
C ARG A 126 -11.10 -3.17 12.51
N ASP A 127 -10.70 -4.39 12.86
CA ASP A 127 -9.90 -4.72 14.03
C ASP A 127 -8.44 -4.37 13.76
N THR A 128 -7.94 -4.50 12.53
CA THR A 128 -6.65 -3.87 12.17
C THR A 128 -6.70 -2.36 12.27
N VAL A 129 -7.86 -1.71 12.09
CA VAL A 129 -8.04 -0.27 12.39
C VAL A 129 -8.11 -0.01 13.91
N SER A 130 -8.66 -0.93 14.70
CA SER A 130 -8.94 -0.78 16.14
C SER A 130 -7.86 -1.35 17.08
N GLU A 131 -7.47 -2.62 16.95
CA GLU A 131 -6.53 -3.37 17.79
C GLU A 131 -5.05 -3.14 17.46
N ASN A 132 -4.67 -3.00 16.20
CA ASN A 132 -3.31 -2.57 15.87
C ASN A 132 -3.27 -1.06 16.02
N SER A 133 -2.84 -0.50 17.16
CA SER A 133 -2.24 0.84 17.47
C SER A 133 -2.28 2.02 16.44
N LEU A 134 -3.11 2.00 15.40
CA LEU A 134 -3.19 2.89 14.25
C LEU A 134 -4.12 4.07 14.54
N LEU A 135 -5.06 3.86 15.46
CA LEU A 135 -5.90 4.91 16.05
C LEU A 135 -5.43 5.36 17.43
N LEU A 136 -4.84 4.47 18.24
CA LEU A 136 -4.46 4.78 19.63
C LEU A 136 -3.23 5.70 19.72
N ASP A 137 -2.27 5.59 18.79
CA ASP A 137 -1.05 6.43 18.80
C ASP A 137 -1.03 7.53 17.73
N GLY A 138 -2.10 7.62 16.90
CA GLY A 138 -2.17 8.58 15.79
C GLY A 138 -1.16 8.34 14.66
N GLN A 139 -0.40 7.24 14.70
CA GLN A 139 0.63 6.87 13.72
C GLN A 139 0.08 5.85 12.72
N MET A 140 0.14 6.17 11.42
CA MET A 140 -0.19 5.22 10.36
C MET A 140 1.07 4.86 9.57
N ARG A 141 1.73 3.76 9.95
CA ARG A 141 2.94 3.29 9.26
C ARG A 141 2.61 2.72 7.88
N SER A 142 3.59 2.75 6.96
CA SER A 142 3.47 2.19 5.60
C SER A 142 2.92 0.76 5.59
N ARG A 143 3.45 -0.10 6.48
CA ARG A 143 2.99 -1.49 6.64
C ARG A 143 1.52 -1.58 7.05
N GLY A 144 1.07 -0.74 7.98
CA GLY A 144 -0.33 -0.71 8.42
C GLY A 144 -1.26 -0.31 7.28
N LEU A 145 -0.90 0.76 6.54
CA LEU A 145 -1.66 1.19 5.36
C LEU A 145 -1.71 0.11 4.29
N LYS A 146 -0.59 -0.54 4.01
CA LYS A 146 -0.53 -1.65 3.05
C LYS A 146 -1.45 -2.81 3.47
N ILE A 147 -1.38 -3.27 4.72
CA ILE A 147 -2.25 -4.35 5.22
C ILE A 147 -3.72 -3.98 5.06
N TRP A 148 -4.08 -2.76 5.48
CA TRP A 148 -5.46 -2.29 5.41
C TRP A 148 -5.99 -2.24 3.98
N VAL A 149 -5.24 -1.60 3.07
CA VAL A 149 -5.61 -1.44 1.65
C VAL A 149 -5.79 -2.79 0.98
N ASN A 150 -4.88 -3.74 1.22
CA ASN A 150 -4.96 -5.08 0.67
C ASN A 150 -6.14 -5.87 1.25
N GLY A 151 -6.40 -5.77 2.55
CA GLY A 151 -7.56 -6.37 3.20
C GLY A 151 -8.90 -5.82 2.67
N ALA A 152 -9.01 -4.49 2.53
CA ALA A 152 -10.18 -3.84 1.96
C ALA A 152 -10.42 -4.25 0.51
N SER A 153 -9.38 -4.27 -0.33
CA SER A 153 -9.48 -4.73 -1.71
C SER A 153 -9.91 -6.20 -1.78
N PHE A 154 -9.34 -7.06 -0.94
CA PHE A 154 -9.69 -8.47 -0.88
C PHE A 154 -11.17 -8.67 -0.48
N HIS A 155 -11.65 -7.97 0.55
CA HIS A 155 -13.05 -8.04 0.97
C HIS A 155 -14.02 -7.63 -0.14
N VAL A 156 -13.74 -6.54 -0.85
CA VAL A 156 -14.57 -6.12 -2.00
C VAL A 156 -14.63 -7.22 -3.07
N GLN A 157 -13.50 -7.87 -3.37
CA GLN A 157 -13.47 -8.97 -4.34
C GLN A 157 -14.30 -10.17 -3.87
N MET A 158 -14.25 -10.51 -2.58
CA MET A 158 -15.11 -11.57 -2.04
C MET A 158 -16.60 -11.26 -2.19
N LEU A 159 -17.02 -10.02 -1.89
CA LEU A 159 -18.43 -9.63 -2.06
C LEU A 159 -18.86 -9.67 -3.53
N ILE A 160 -17.98 -9.26 -4.45
CA ILE A 160 -18.23 -9.37 -5.90
C ILE A 160 -18.40 -10.83 -6.30
N HIS A 161 -17.55 -11.73 -5.79
CA HIS A 161 -17.64 -13.16 -6.07
C HIS A 161 -18.92 -13.77 -5.52
N GLU A 162 -19.28 -13.43 -4.28
CA GLU A 162 -20.54 -13.84 -3.67
C GLU A 162 -21.75 -13.37 -4.51
N ALA A 163 -21.74 -12.13 -4.98
CA ALA A 163 -22.80 -11.60 -5.85
C ALA A 163 -22.92 -12.40 -7.16
N ARG A 164 -21.79 -12.75 -7.78
CA ARG A 164 -21.74 -13.58 -9.00
C ARG A 164 -22.35 -14.96 -8.77
N LEU A 165 -22.07 -15.57 -7.63
CA LEU A 165 -22.58 -16.90 -7.30
C LEU A 165 -24.09 -16.88 -7.06
N ASN A 166 -24.58 -15.90 -6.29
CA ASN A 166 -26.00 -15.76 -6.02
C ASN A 166 -26.82 -15.40 -7.28
N GLN A 167 -26.22 -14.70 -8.25
CA GLN A 167 -26.86 -14.49 -9.55
C GLN A 167 -27.12 -15.82 -10.30
N LYS A 168 -26.25 -16.83 -10.13
CA LYS A 168 -26.44 -18.16 -10.75
C LYS A 168 -27.56 -18.97 -10.10
N THR A 169 -27.86 -18.72 -8.83
CA THR A 169 -28.95 -19.37 -8.09
C THR A 169 -30.30 -18.67 -8.29
N GLY A 170 -30.35 -17.62 -9.12
CA GLY A 170 -31.56 -16.87 -9.44
C GLY A 170 -31.87 -15.71 -8.48
N ILE A 171 -30.96 -15.40 -7.55
CA ILE A 171 -31.08 -14.23 -6.66
C ILE A 171 -30.74 -12.95 -7.45
N SER A 172 -31.51 -11.89 -7.23
CA SER A 172 -31.34 -10.62 -7.92
C SER A 172 -29.99 -9.97 -7.60
N SER A 173 -29.24 -9.60 -8.64
CA SER A 173 -27.97 -8.87 -8.48
C SER A 173 -28.13 -7.50 -7.81
N LYS A 174 -29.34 -6.91 -7.84
CA LYS A 174 -29.62 -5.60 -7.24
C LYS A 174 -29.38 -5.57 -5.73
N ASP A 175 -29.60 -6.68 -5.04
CA ASP A 175 -29.48 -6.75 -3.59
C ASP A 175 -28.00 -6.66 -3.16
N TYR A 176 -27.09 -7.21 -3.97
CA TYR A 176 -25.65 -7.16 -3.73
C TYR A 176 -25.00 -5.83 -4.14
N VAL A 177 -25.50 -5.19 -5.19
CA VAL A 177 -24.97 -3.91 -5.67
C VAL A 177 -24.95 -2.87 -4.55
N HIS A 178 -26.04 -2.75 -3.79
CA HIS A 178 -26.13 -1.80 -2.68
C HIS A 178 -25.11 -2.11 -1.57
N VAL A 179 -24.98 -3.39 -1.19
CA VAL A 179 -24.04 -3.83 -0.14
C VAL A 179 -22.59 -3.52 -0.53
N ILE A 180 -22.19 -3.87 -1.75
CA ILE A 180 -20.82 -3.63 -2.24
C ILE A 180 -20.56 -2.13 -2.40
N GLN A 181 -21.53 -1.35 -2.88
CA GLN A 181 -21.41 0.10 -2.98
C GLN A 181 -21.26 0.76 -1.61
N ALA A 182 -21.98 0.28 -0.59
CA ALA A 182 -21.83 0.76 0.78
C ALA A 182 -20.42 0.49 1.29
N ALA A 183 -19.92 -0.75 1.15
CA ALA A 183 -18.56 -1.13 1.54
C ALA A 183 -17.48 -0.28 0.84
N LEU A 184 -17.59 -0.10 -0.49
CA LEU A 184 -16.68 0.74 -1.27
C LEU A 184 -16.71 2.21 -0.83
N THR A 185 -17.89 2.72 -0.47
CA THR A 185 -18.02 4.10 0.02
C THR A 185 -17.35 4.26 1.37
N THR A 186 -17.55 3.33 2.30
CA THR A 186 -16.84 3.30 3.58
C THR A 186 -15.33 3.22 3.37
N TYR A 187 -14.85 2.31 2.52
CA TYR A 187 -13.41 2.20 2.25
C TYR A 187 -12.80 3.44 1.59
N LEU A 188 -13.51 4.11 0.69
CA LEU A 188 -13.02 5.38 0.14
C LEU A 188 -12.92 6.47 1.22
N GLN A 189 -13.90 6.57 2.12
CA GLN A 189 -13.89 7.53 3.22
C GLN A 189 -12.78 7.23 4.24
N ASP A 190 -12.60 5.97 4.60
CA ASP A 190 -11.54 5.54 5.52
C ASP A 190 -10.16 5.76 4.90
N LEU A 191 -9.99 5.43 3.62
CA LEU A 191 -8.73 5.62 2.90
C LEU A 191 -8.28 7.09 2.90
N ASP A 192 -9.20 8.04 2.74
CA ASP A 192 -8.87 9.47 2.85
C ASP A 192 -8.26 9.83 4.21
N GLN A 193 -8.88 9.34 5.29
CA GLN A 193 -8.40 9.58 6.65
C GLN A 193 -7.06 8.88 6.93
N LEU A 194 -6.91 7.65 6.44
CA LEU A 194 -5.69 6.85 6.62
C LEU A 194 -4.52 7.42 5.83
N LEU A 195 -4.74 7.92 4.61
CA LEU A 195 -3.71 8.59 3.81
C LEU A 195 -3.21 9.87 4.48
N GLU A 196 -4.11 10.66 5.06
CA GLU A 196 -3.71 11.89 5.77
C GLU A 196 -2.93 11.59 7.05
N LYS A 197 -3.34 10.56 7.81
CA LYS A 197 -2.57 10.08 8.97
C LYS A 197 -1.21 9.54 8.55
N HIS A 198 -1.16 8.77 7.47
CA HIS A 198 0.09 8.21 6.95
C HIS A 198 1.04 9.31 6.49
N ARG A 199 0.53 10.37 5.86
CA ARG A 199 1.31 11.55 5.48
C ARG A 199 1.93 12.23 6.68
N LYS A 200 1.16 12.44 7.76
CA LYS A 200 1.66 13.05 8.99
C LYS A 200 2.71 12.19 9.67
N ASP A 201 2.48 10.89 9.77
CA ASP A 201 3.46 9.94 10.32
C ASP A 201 4.74 9.92 9.49
N PHE A 202 4.62 9.83 8.16
CA PHE A 202 5.76 9.84 7.25
C PHE A 202 6.55 11.16 7.34
N ALA A 203 5.87 12.29 7.45
CA ALA A 203 6.48 13.60 7.65
C ALA A 203 7.24 13.70 8.98
N GLY A 204 6.67 13.17 10.07
CA GLY A 204 7.31 13.17 11.39
C GLY A 204 8.61 12.36 11.45
N HIS A 205 8.80 11.42 10.53
CA HIS A 205 9.98 10.53 10.50
C HIS A 205 10.91 10.79 9.32
N THR A 206 10.56 11.72 8.42
CA THR A 206 11.38 12.05 7.24
C THR A 206 11.98 13.43 7.41
N ALA A 207 13.31 13.50 7.42
CA ALA A 207 14.03 14.75 7.59
C ALA A 207 15.17 14.86 6.58
N VAL A 208 15.36 16.07 6.05
CA VAL A 208 16.59 16.42 5.33
C VAL A 208 17.61 16.86 6.37
N GLY A 209 18.69 16.08 6.49
CA GLY A 209 19.80 16.32 7.38
C GLY A 209 21.04 16.78 6.62
N HIS A 210 21.93 17.45 7.36
CA HIS A 210 23.21 17.89 6.87
C HIS A 210 24.32 17.32 7.74
N GLU A 211 25.16 16.46 7.19
CA GLU A 211 26.29 15.89 7.92
C GLU A 211 27.54 16.72 7.63
N MET A 212 28.10 17.32 8.69
CA MET A 212 29.40 17.98 8.62
C MET A 212 30.48 16.97 8.97
N ASN A 213 31.23 16.51 7.97
CA ASN A 213 32.41 15.69 8.22
C ASN A 213 33.59 16.60 8.60
N CYS A 214 33.76 16.86 9.88
CA CYS A 214 34.98 17.46 10.40
C CYS A 214 35.96 16.34 10.75
N GLY A 215 36.99 16.13 9.91
CA GLY A 215 38.09 15.25 10.25
C GLY A 215 38.69 15.65 11.59
N GLY A 216 39.03 14.68 12.44
CA GLY A 216 39.26 14.82 13.90
C GLY A 216 40.31 15.81 14.40
N ASP A 217 40.89 16.64 13.53
CA ASP A 217 41.61 17.84 13.92
C ASP A 217 40.60 18.98 14.03
N ASN A 218 40.55 19.67 15.18
CA ASN A 218 39.60 20.74 15.55
C ASN A 218 39.49 21.95 14.59
N SER A 219 39.99 21.86 13.36
CA SER A 219 39.93 22.85 12.31
C SER A 219 39.04 22.37 11.15
N CYS A 220 37.72 22.62 11.22
CA CYS A 220 36.84 22.60 10.04
C CYS A 220 37.10 23.80 9.10
N LEU A 221 38.34 24.32 9.06
CA LEU A 221 38.71 25.59 8.44
C LEU A 221 38.99 25.48 6.94
N SER A 222 39.03 24.27 6.38
CA SER A 222 39.36 24.03 4.97
C SER A 222 38.20 23.33 4.27
N GLY A 223 37.10 24.06 4.06
CA GLY A 223 36.02 23.73 3.12
C GLY A 223 35.25 22.45 3.44
N PRO A 224 34.15 22.50 4.20
CA PRO A 224 33.36 21.30 4.46
C PRO A 224 32.78 20.76 3.15
N MET A 225 33.11 19.50 2.82
CA MET A 225 32.22 18.70 1.97
C MET A 225 30.98 18.41 2.81
N SER A 226 30.04 19.32 2.66
CA SER A 226 28.69 19.26 3.13
C SER A 226 28.01 18.09 2.40
N VAL A 227 27.78 16.98 3.11
CA VAL A 227 27.01 15.86 2.56
C VAL A 227 25.58 16.05 3.02
N CYS A 228 24.70 16.25 2.07
CA CYS A 228 23.29 16.32 2.34
C CYS A 228 22.69 14.93 2.30
N SER A 229 21.80 14.64 3.22
CA SER A 229 21.16 13.34 3.31
C SER A 229 19.69 13.49 3.59
N LEU A 230 18.86 12.70 2.91
CA LEU A 230 17.50 12.49 3.31
C LEU A 230 17.46 11.24 4.20
N GLN A 231 16.90 11.36 5.40
CA GLN A 231 16.81 10.27 6.35
C GLN A 231 15.33 9.96 6.64
N ASN A 232 15.01 8.67 6.68
CA ASN A 232 13.76 8.20 7.26
C ASN A 232 14.06 7.38 8.52
N LEU A 233 13.67 7.91 9.67
CA LEU A 233 13.98 7.33 10.99
C LEU A 233 13.27 5.99 11.23
N ASN A 234 12.09 5.79 10.65
CA ASN A 234 11.34 4.53 10.78
C ASN A 234 11.93 3.40 9.93
N LEU A 235 12.57 3.75 8.82
CA LEU A 235 13.14 2.77 7.89
C LEU A 235 14.63 2.53 8.12
N THR A 236 15.25 3.25 9.06
CA THR A 236 16.72 3.24 9.27
C THR A 236 17.47 3.42 7.94
N CYS A 237 16.90 4.24 7.05
CA CYS A 237 17.40 4.47 5.71
C CYS A 237 17.92 5.89 5.57
N LEU A 238 19.07 6.00 4.89
CA LEU A 238 19.75 7.24 4.61
C LEU A 238 20.08 7.29 3.11
N LEU A 239 19.52 8.27 2.42
CA LEU A 239 19.79 8.57 1.02
C LEU A 239 20.77 9.73 0.98
N GLN A 240 22.01 9.45 0.58
CA GLN A 240 23.00 10.50 0.37
C GLN A 240 22.67 11.27 -0.89
N LEU A 241 22.34 12.56 -0.75
CA LEU A 241 22.14 13.45 -1.87
C LEU A 241 23.51 13.92 -2.34
N GLN A 242 23.90 13.46 -3.53
CA GLN A 242 25.11 13.95 -4.18
C GLN A 242 24.91 15.45 -4.48
N PRO A 243 25.96 16.26 -4.31
CA PRO A 243 25.91 17.68 -4.66
C PRO A 243 25.78 17.81 -6.18
N ALA A 244 24.54 17.86 -6.67
CA ALA A 244 24.23 18.27 -8.03
C ALA A 244 24.38 19.80 -8.09
N GLY A 245 25.63 20.27 -8.04
CA GLY A 245 25.94 21.70 -7.89
C GLY A 245 25.83 22.20 -6.44
N LYS A 246 26.32 23.41 -6.20
CA LYS A 246 26.52 24.00 -4.86
C LYS A 246 25.22 24.30 -4.07
N ASP A 247 24.05 24.05 -4.65
CA ASP A 247 22.81 24.69 -4.19
C ASP A 247 21.72 23.69 -3.73
N LEU A 248 21.91 22.37 -3.90
CA LEU A 248 20.81 21.42 -3.65
C LEU A 248 20.46 21.31 -2.16
N CYS A 249 21.43 21.53 -1.27
CA CYS A 249 21.19 21.62 0.15
C CYS A 249 21.67 22.97 0.61
N ILE A 250 20.70 23.87 0.69
CA ILE A 250 20.84 25.28 0.99
C ILE A 250 21.82 25.43 2.16
N SER A 251 23.04 25.85 1.84
CA SER A 251 24.03 26.24 2.83
C SER A 251 23.52 27.51 3.47
N THR A 252 22.77 27.39 4.57
CA THR A 252 22.61 28.52 5.47
C THR A 252 23.95 28.72 6.15
N SER A 253 24.80 29.54 5.54
CA SER A 253 26.19 29.81 5.91
C SER A 253 26.38 30.44 7.31
N ASN A 254 25.37 30.43 8.17
CA ASN A 254 25.36 31.10 9.46
C ASN A 254 24.94 30.21 10.65
N TYR A 255 24.77 28.89 10.49
CA TYR A 255 24.35 28.05 11.62
C TYR A 255 25.55 27.52 12.44
N GLN A 256 25.71 28.06 13.66
CA GLN A 256 26.55 27.47 14.68
C GLN A 256 25.90 26.19 15.21
N VAL A 257 26.65 25.09 15.15
CA VAL A 257 26.26 23.78 15.68
C VAL A 257 26.15 23.88 17.21
N TYR A 258 24.94 24.04 17.73
CA TYR A 258 24.64 23.85 19.15
C TYR A 258 23.90 22.53 19.37
N GLY A 259 24.38 21.77 20.35
CA GLY A 259 24.05 20.36 20.56
C GLY A 259 22.57 20.04 20.76
N SER A 260 22.22 18.84 20.28
CA SER A 260 21.14 17.96 20.76
C SER A 260 19.91 18.67 21.34
N GLY A 261 19.16 19.35 20.48
CA GLY A 261 17.91 20.04 20.84
C GLY A 261 17.41 21.08 19.83
N GLY A 262 18.13 21.29 18.71
CA GLY A 262 17.82 22.33 17.73
C GLY A 262 16.58 22.05 16.88
N THR A 263 15.71 23.04 16.79
CA THR A 263 14.62 23.13 15.81
C THR A 263 15.18 23.05 14.39
N LEU A 264 14.55 22.24 13.51
CA LEU A 264 14.88 22.17 12.08
C LEU A 264 14.93 23.58 11.47
N ASP A 265 15.97 23.88 10.68
CA ASP A 265 16.03 25.10 9.86
C ASP A 265 14.78 25.16 8.97
N HIS A 266 14.12 26.31 8.94
CA HIS A 266 12.93 26.57 8.12
C HIS A 266 13.08 26.06 6.69
N ASN A 267 14.26 26.21 6.09
CA ASN A 267 14.54 25.78 4.72
C ASN A 267 14.54 24.25 4.58
N THR A 268 15.12 23.52 5.55
CA THR A 268 15.12 22.05 5.56
C THR A 268 13.71 21.48 5.73
N LYS A 269 12.88 22.17 6.51
CA LYS A 269 11.47 21.81 6.68
C LYS A 269 10.69 22.01 5.38
N GLN A 270 10.83 23.16 4.71
CA GLN A 270 10.15 23.41 3.44
C GLN A 270 10.54 22.38 2.37
N LEU A 271 11.83 22.04 2.26
CA LEU A 271 12.31 21.02 1.32
C LEU A 271 11.73 19.63 1.64
N SER A 272 11.70 19.24 2.92
CA SER A 272 11.08 17.98 3.35
C SER A 272 9.58 17.96 3.01
N ASP A 273 8.85 19.04 3.32
CA ASP A 273 7.43 19.17 3.03
C ASP A 273 7.17 19.05 1.51
N SER A 274 7.95 19.73 0.67
CA SER A 274 7.85 19.61 -0.80
C SER A 274 8.17 18.18 -1.29
N PHE A 275 9.15 17.50 -0.70
CA PHE A 275 9.48 16.11 -1.04
C PHE A 275 8.33 15.16 -0.69
N ILE A 276 7.77 15.30 0.52
CA ILE A 276 6.61 14.53 0.97
C ILE A 276 5.42 14.79 0.06
N ASN A 277 5.21 16.04 -0.38
CA ASN A 277 4.16 16.38 -1.33
C ASN A 277 4.31 15.64 -2.65
N HIS A 278 5.52 15.52 -3.20
CA HIS A 278 5.76 14.72 -4.41
C HIS A 278 5.48 13.24 -4.18
N ILE A 279 5.85 12.66 -3.02
CA ILE A 279 5.48 11.27 -2.70
C ILE A 279 3.95 11.09 -2.73
N PHE A 280 3.21 11.90 -1.97
CA PHE A 280 1.76 11.69 -1.84
C PHE A 280 0.94 12.10 -3.06
N SER A 281 1.50 12.93 -3.95
CA SER A 281 0.82 13.35 -5.20
C SER A 281 1.22 12.55 -6.43
N LYS A 282 2.49 12.08 -6.52
CA LYS A 282 3.05 11.46 -7.73
C LYS A 282 3.44 10.00 -7.57
N HIS A 283 3.58 9.48 -6.35
CA HIS A 283 3.97 8.07 -6.16
C HIS A 283 2.85 7.15 -6.66
N PRO A 284 3.08 6.37 -7.74
CA PRO A 284 1.99 5.66 -8.41
C PRO A 284 1.22 4.69 -7.49
N PRO A 285 1.88 3.92 -6.61
CA PRO A 285 1.18 3.06 -5.66
C PRO A 285 0.21 3.79 -4.72
N LEU A 286 0.52 5.02 -4.27
CA LEU A 286 -0.36 5.84 -3.42
C LEU A 286 -1.48 6.49 -4.24
N ALA A 287 -1.11 7.13 -5.35
CA ALA A 287 -2.05 7.81 -6.24
C ALA A 287 -3.09 6.83 -6.83
N GLY A 288 -2.68 5.58 -7.06
CA GLY A 288 -3.53 4.52 -7.59
C GLY A 288 -4.58 3.98 -6.61
N LEU A 289 -4.43 4.15 -5.29
CA LEU A 289 -5.32 3.52 -4.31
C LEU A 289 -6.77 3.99 -4.43
N LYS A 290 -6.99 5.31 -4.49
CA LYS A 290 -8.35 5.86 -4.64
C LYS A 290 -8.95 5.51 -5.99
N SER A 291 -8.10 5.52 -7.03
CA SER A 291 -8.50 5.14 -8.39
C SER A 291 -8.96 3.69 -8.44
N HIS A 292 -8.27 2.78 -7.77
CA HIS A 292 -8.64 1.37 -7.67
C HIS A 292 -10.07 1.17 -7.13
N PHE A 293 -10.36 1.67 -5.94
CA PHE A 293 -11.70 1.52 -5.34
C PHE A 293 -12.78 2.26 -6.13
N SER A 294 -12.47 3.45 -6.65
CA SER A 294 -13.42 4.21 -7.49
C SER A 294 -13.71 3.49 -8.80
N ASN A 295 -12.71 2.88 -9.42
CA ASN A 295 -12.87 2.10 -10.65
C ASN A 295 -13.76 0.88 -10.42
N ILE A 296 -13.57 0.16 -9.30
CA ILE A 296 -14.46 -0.94 -8.93
C ILE A 296 -15.88 -0.42 -8.71
N LYS A 297 -16.05 0.67 -7.96
CA LYS A 297 -17.36 1.27 -7.68
C LYS A 297 -18.11 1.67 -8.95
N ASN A 298 -17.42 2.33 -9.87
CA ASN A 298 -18.01 2.85 -11.11
C ASN A 298 -18.34 1.73 -12.11
N ASN A 299 -17.61 0.62 -12.06
CA ASN A 299 -17.80 -0.53 -12.96
C ASN A 299 -18.41 -1.75 -12.25
N LEU A 300 -19.03 -1.56 -11.08
CA LEU A 300 -19.47 -2.67 -10.23
C LEU A 300 -20.42 -3.62 -10.94
N ASN A 301 -21.38 -3.09 -11.69
CA ASN A 301 -22.31 -3.91 -12.49
C ASN A 301 -21.57 -4.76 -13.52
N TYR A 302 -20.50 -4.23 -14.12
CA TYR A 302 -19.68 -5.01 -15.04
C TYR A 302 -18.95 -6.13 -14.30
N TYR A 303 -18.33 -5.84 -13.15
CA TYR A 303 -17.70 -6.87 -12.33
C TYR A 303 -18.68 -7.98 -11.91
N ILE A 304 -19.90 -7.64 -11.47
CA ILE A 304 -20.89 -8.65 -11.06
C ILE A 304 -21.39 -9.47 -12.27
N ASN A 305 -21.68 -8.82 -13.40
CA ASN A 305 -22.24 -9.49 -14.58
C ASN A 305 -21.19 -10.13 -15.49
N GLN A 306 -19.90 -10.13 -15.12
CA GLN A 306 -18.88 -10.86 -15.87
C GLN A 306 -19.12 -12.37 -15.71
N HIS A 307 -19.77 -12.94 -16.72
CA HIS A 307 -20.12 -14.34 -16.85
C HIS A 307 -19.13 -15.11 -17.72
N ASP A 308 -17.83 -14.86 -17.59
CA ASP A 308 -16.89 -15.82 -18.17
C ASP A 308 -17.08 -17.12 -17.38
N GLU A 309 -17.62 -18.14 -18.06
CA GLU A 309 -17.71 -19.48 -17.52
C GLU A 309 -16.30 -19.91 -17.16
N PHE A 310 -15.96 -19.82 -15.87
CA PHE A 310 -14.82 -20.53 -15.31
C PHE A 310 -15.07 -22.02 -15.53
N THR A 311 -14.62 -22.50 -16.67
CA THR A 311 -14.71 -23.86 -17.15
C THR A 311 -13.40 -24.51 -16.75
N LEU A 312 -13.45 -25.30 -15.69
CA LEU A 312 -12.30 -26.11 -15.33
C LEU A 312 -11.96 -27.03 -16.50
N PRO A 313 -10.67 -27.30 -16.76
CA PRO A 313 -10.30 -28.42 -17.61
C PRO A 313 -11.02 -29.66 -17.11
N SER A 314 -11.70 -30.38 -18.00
CA SER A 314 -12.28 -31.69 -17.67
C SER A 314 -11.17 -32.54 -17.05
N ALA A 315 -11.36 -32.97 -15.81
CA ALA A 315 -10.49 -33.97 -15.20
C ALA A 315 -10.45 -35.18 -16.15
N ARG A 316 -9.25 -35.49 -16.67
CA ARG A 316 -8.99 -36.71 -17.43
C ARG A 316 -8.36 -37.74 -16.51
#